data_AF-A0A2D5TT48-F1
#
_entry.id   AF-A0A2D5TT48-F1
#
_cell.length_a   1.000
_cell.length_b   1.000
_cell.length_c   1.000
_cell.angle_alpha   90.00
_cell.angle_beta   90.00
_cell.angle_gamma   90.00
#
_symmetry.space_group_name_H-M   'P 1'
#
loop_
_entity.id
_entity.type
_entity.pdbx_description
1 polymer ?
#
loop_
_entity_poly.entity_id
_entity_poly.type
_entity_poly.pdbx_seq_one_letter_code
_entity_poly.pdbx_strand_id
1 'polypeptide(L)'
;METPVRFALFPPSKGEPMDEKNNVPLDELLSYLDAQVRRNLNIYASTLPFEQKDEIIQDARLRIIRYSKKYDIEKDKGWKALIQKKSRGYVLDYIRGRKGFMESKLGSDEQKSDEQDGQTPKPYTKRVSTTGVGPDGEDILERVIDSKHHCDLKSNLDQANWDLISRMAFHDPLIHIVAKRILGFSQDELATIFRVSRERISQCEREFREKLDSPDYIKSRWVAQTIYAFGLSDQYHQNTGDLGIGYEYEPVDLMSDSDNYLEQISPQLSFDLGEAH
;
A
#
# COMPACT_ATOMS: atom_id res chain seq x y z
N MET A 1 47.17 -5.46 22.90
CA MET A 1 47.26 -4.45 21.84
C MET A 1 47.18 -5.21 20.52
N GLU A 2 45.99 -5.32 19.97
CA GLU A 2 45.72 -6.08 18.74
C GLU A 2 45.42 -5.10 17.61
N THR A 3 46.18 -5.21 16.51
CA THR A 3 46.02 -4.42 15.29
C THR A 3 44.87 -4.97 14.44
N PRO A 4 44.00 -4.11 13.86
CA PRO A 4 42.94 -4.57 12.98
C PRO A 4 43.47 -4.85 11.57
N VAL A 5 43.12 -6.03 11.05
CA VAL A 5 43.38 -6.48 9.67
C VAL A 5 42.51 -5.68 8.71
N ARG A 6 43.14 -4.89 7.82
CA ARG A 6 42.47 -4.22 6.69
C ARG A 6 42.25 -5.23 5.57
N PHE A 7 41.00 -5.54 5.26
CA PHE A 7 40.63 -6.23 4.02
C PHE A 7 40.76 -5.26 2.85
N ALA A 8 41.71 -5.54 1.95
CA ALA A 8 41.82 -4.85 0.67
C ALA A 8 40.82 -5.44 -0.32
N LEU A 9 39.89 -4.61 -0.80
CA LEU A 9 39.01 -4.90 -1.94
C LEU A 9 39.84 -4.86 -3.23
N PHE A 10 40.25 -6.01 -3.74
CA PHE A 10 40.69 -6.11 -5.13
C PHE A 10 39.46 -6.38 -6.01
N PRO A 11 39.29 -5.67 -7.14
CA PRO A 11 38.29 -6.04 -8.13
C PRO A 11 38.71 -7.38 -8.80
N PRO A 12 37.78 -8.32 -9.03
CA PRO A 12 38.12 -9.58 -9.66
C PRO A 12 38.55 -9.38 -11.12
N SER A 13 39.57 -10.13 -11.53
CA SER A 13 40.16 -10.10 -12.86
C SER A 13 39.21 -10.63 -13.92
N LYS A 14 39.20 -9.95 -15.08
CA LYS A 14 38.55 -10.42 -16.31
C LYS A 14 39.12 -11.78 -16.74
N GLY A 15 38.23 -12.75 -17.00
CA GLY A 15 38.53 -13.79 -17.98
C GLY A 15 38.31 -15.24 -17.58
N GLU A 16 37.28 -15.58 -16.81
CA GLU A 16 36.78 -16.97 -16.81
C GLU A 16 35.61 -17.10 -17.79
N PRO A 17 35.61 -18.16 -18.63
CA PRO A 17 34.49 -18.43 -19.54
C PRO A 17 33.25 -18.73 -18.70
N MET A 18 32.25 -17.85 -18.77
CA MET A 18 30.98 -18.06 -18.09
C MET A 18 30.34 -19.36 -18.60
N ASP A 19 30.23 -20.34 -17.70
CA ASP A 19 29.41 -21.53 -17.87
C ASP A 19 28.04 -21.16 -18.45
N GLU A 20 27.56 -21.98 -19.37
CA GLU A 20 26.27 -21.81 -20.04
C GLU A 20 25.15 -21.56 -19.04
N LYS A 21 24.77 -20.28 -18.96
CA LYS A 21 23.62 -19.66 -18.29
C LYS A 21 22.71 -20.64 -17.53
N ASN A 22 22.88 -20.67 -16.21
CA ASN A 22 21.94 -21.27 -15.23
C ASN A 22 20.59 -20.50 -15.13
N ASN A 23 20.13 -19.95 -16.25
CA ASN A 23 18.91 -19.18 -16.36
C ASN A 23 17.74 -20.12 -16.67
N VAL A 24 16.58 -19.83 -16.09
CA VAL A 24 15.36 -20.58 -16.39
C VAL A 24 14.94 -20.29 -17.84
N PRO A 25 14.71 -21.32 -18.68
CA PRO A 25 14.19 -21.13 -20.02
C PRO A 25 12.89 -20.33 -20.01
N LEU A 26 12.72 -19.43 -20.99
CA LEU A 26 11.55 -18.56 -21.04
C LEU A 26 10.23 -19.35 -21.12
N ASP A 27 10.22 -20.45 -21.86
CA ASP A 27 9.04 -21.31 -21.99
C ASP A 27 8.66 -21.97 -20.66
N GLU A 28 9.65 -22.35 -19.85
CA GLU A 28 9.43 -22.91 -18.51
C GLU A 28 8.85 -21.84 -17.56
N LEU A 29 9.38 -20.60 -17.63
CA LEU A 29 8.85 -19.46 -16.87
C LEU A 29 7.40 -19.13 -17.23
N LEU A 30 7.09 -19.07 -18.53
CA LEU A 30 5.75 -18.73 -19.02
C LEU A 30 4.74 -19.81 -18.70
N SER A 31 5.09 -21.09 -18.89
CA SER A 31 4.23 -22.23 -18.55
C SER A 31 3.89 -22.24 -17.05
N TYR A 32 4.89 -22.04 -16.19
CA TYR A 32 4.67 -21.96 -14.75
C TYR A 32 3.85 -20.72 -14.36
N LEU A 33 4.14 -19.56 -14.95
CA LEU A 33 3.37 -18.33 -14.74
C LEU A 33 1.90 -18.53 -15.08
N ASP A 34 1.57 -19.08 -16.25
CA ASP A 34 0.20 -19.27 -16.70
C ASP A 34 -0.61 -20.13 -15.72
N ALA A 35 -0.01 -21.21 -15.22
CA ALA A 35 -0.63 -22.06 -14.22
C ALA A 35 -0.94 -21.29 -12.92
N GLN A 36 0.00 -20.44 -12.47
CA GLN A 36 -0.21 -19.63 -11.26
C GLN A 36 -1.23 -18.51 -11.47
N VAL A 37 -1.20 -17.82 -12.62
CA VAL A 37 -2.17 -16.77 -12.95
C VAL A 37 -3.56 -17.36 -13.04
N ARG A 38 -3.77 -18.49 -13.73
CA ARG A 38 -5.08 -19.16 -13.80
C ARG A 38 -5.58 -19.60 -12.43
N ARG A 39 -4.69 -20.15 -11.59
CA ARG A 39 -5.03 -20.48 -10.19
C ARG A 39 -5.50 -19.25 -9.43
N ASN A 40 -4.76 -18.15 -9.51
CA ASN A 40 -5.11 -16.90 -8.83
C ASN A 40 -6.40 -16.27 -9.40
N LEU A 41 -6.63 -16.33 -10.71
CA LEU A 41 -7.89 -15.90 -11.33
C LEU A 41 -9.07 -16.69 -10.79
N ASN A 42 -8.94 -18.01 -10.62
CA ASN A 42 -10.01 -18.82 -10.05
C ASN A 42 -10.29 -18.50 -8.57
N ILE A 43 -9.30 -17.99 -7.84
CA ILE A 43 -9.45 -17.62 -6.42
C ILE A 43 -10.02 -16.21 -6.28
N TYR A 44 -9.48 -15.24 -7.01
CA TYR A 44 -9.74 -13.81 -6.79
C TYR A 44 -10.69 -13.19 -7.83
N ALA A 45 -10.85 -13.81 -9.00
CA ALA A 45 -11.54 -13.24 -10.16
C ALA A 45 -12.34 -14.30 -10.94
N SER A 46 -12.96 -15.25 -10.23
CA SER A 46 -13.67 -16.40 -10.84
C SER A 46 -14.85 -15.96 -11.70
N THR A 47 -15.45 -14.81 -11.38
CA THR A 47 -16.62 -14.23 -12.06
C THR A 47 -16.29 -13.39 -13.29
N LEU A 48 -15.01 -13.10 -13.56
CA LEU A 48 -14.64 -12.28 -14.73
C LEU A 48 -14.97 -13.00 -16.06
N PRO A 49 -15.36 -12.25 -17.10
CA PRO A 49 -15.50 -12.75 -18.46
C PRO A 49 -14.22 -13.44 -18.96
N PHE A 50 -14.39 -14.38 -19.89
CA PHE A 50 -13.26 -15.13 -20.46
C PHE A 50 -12.23 -14.20 -21.10
N GLU A 51 -12.69 -13.17 -21.80
CA GLU A 51 -11.89 -12.18 -22.51
C GLU A 51 -10.97 -11.41 -21.55
N GLN A 52 -11.50 -10.99 -20.39
CA GLN A 52 -10.71 -10.30 -19.37
C GLN A 52 -9.70 -11.23 -18.71
N LYS A 53 -10.07 -12.49 -18.47
CA LYS A 53 -9.13 -13.48 -17.94
C LYS A 53 -7.96 -13.73 -18.90
N ASP A 54 -8.24 -13.79 -20.20
CA ASP A 54 -7.19 -13.94 -21.21
C ASP A 54 -6.29 -12.70 -21.27
N GLU A 55 -6.87 -11.50 -21.18
CA GLU A 55 -6.13 -10.24 -21.14
C GLU A 55 -5.15 -10.19 -19.96
N ILE A 56 -5.60 -10.57 -18.75
CA ILE A 56 -4.76 -10.63 -17.55
C ILE A 56 -3.58 -11.59 -17.75
N ILE A 57 -3.82 -12.75 -18.38
CA ILE A 57 -2.77 -13.72 -18.67
C ILE A 57 -1.75 -13.12 -19.66
N GLN A 58 -2.22 -12.45 -20.70
CA GLN A 58 -1.34 -11.81 -21.69
C GLN A 58 -0.49 -10.70 -21.05
N ASP A 59 -1.07 -9.81 -20.23
CA ASP A 59 -0.32 -8.75 -19.56
C ASP A 59 0.70 -9.33 -18.56
N ALA A 60 0.32 -10.35 -17.78
CA ALA A 60 1.23 -11.05 -16.88
C ALA A 60 2.44 -11.64 -17.63
N ARG A 61 2.22 -12.24 -18.81
CA ARG A 61 3.30 -12.76 -19.67
C ARG A 61 4.22 -11.64 -20.15
N LEU A 62 3.67 -10.53 -20.63
CA LEU A 62 4.47 -9.38 -21.09
C LEU A 62 5.33 -8.81 -19.96
N ARG A 63 4.77 -8.69 -18.75
CA ARG A 63 5.50 -8.22 -17.58
C ARG A 63 6.63 -9.17 -17.19
N ILE A 64 6.40 -10.49 -17.22
CA ILE A 64 7.48 -11.44 -16.89
C ILE A 64 8.58 -11.48 -17.95
N ILE A 65 8.24 -11.35 -19.23
CA ILE A 65 9.23 -11.27 -20.31
C ILE A 65 10.12 -10.04 -20.13
N ARG A 66 9.53 -8.89 -19.80
CA ARG A 66 10.31 -7.67 -19.50
C ARG A 66 11.18 -7.84 -18.27
N TYR A 67 10.65 -8.51 -17.24
CA TYR A 67 11.37 -8.76 -16.00
C TYR A 67 12.55 -9.73 -16.20
N SER A 68 12.35 -10.84 -16.90
CA SER A 68 13.39 -11.85 -17.14
C SER A 68 14.54 -11.30 -17.98
N LYS A 69 14.24 -10.44 -18.98
CA LYS A 69 15.26 -9.72 -19.76
C LYS A 69 16.11 -8.76 -18.92
N LYS A 70 15.56 -8.25 -17.81
CA LYS A 70 16.22 -7.23 -16.99
C LYS A 70 17.03 -7.82 -15.84
N TYR A 71 16.61 -8.94 -15.27
CA TYR A 71 17.09 -9.40 -13.96
C TYR A 71 17.69 -10.82 -13.93
N ASP A 72 17.92 -11.47 -15.08
CA ASP A 72 18.48 -12.82 -15.19
C ASP A 72 17.96 -13.81 -14.12
N ILE A 73 16.83 -14.46 -14.41
CA ILE A 73 16.19 -15.36 -13.45
C ILE A 73 16.94 -16.68 -13.38
N GLU A 74 17.74 -16.86 -12.33
CA GLU A 74 18.50 -18.08 -12.07
C GLU A 74 17.62 -19.23 -11.55
N LYS A 75 17.91 -20.46 -11.99
CA LYS A 75 17.15 -21.67 -11.65
C LYS A 75 17.25 -22.06 -10.18
N ASP A 76 18.38 -21.77 -9.55
CA ASP A 76 18.64 -22.17 -8.15
C ASP A 76 18.20 -21.12 -7.13
N LYS A 77 17.79 -19.92 -7.56
CA LYS A 77 17.40 -18.81 -6.69
C LYS A 77 15.90 -18.75 -6.39
N GLY A 78 15.24 -19.90 -6.25
CA GLY A 78 13.84 -19.96 -5.82
C GLY A 78 12.87 -19.25 -6.78
N TRP A 79 13.14 -19.27 -8.09
CA TRP A 79 12.38 -18.55 -9.10
C TRP A 79 10.88 -18.86 -9.08
N LYS A 80 10.48 -20.08 -8.71
CA LYS A 80 9.07 -20.46 -8.59
C LYS A 80 8.33 -19.61 -7.55
N ALA A 81 8.94 -19.36 -6.39
CA ALA A 81 8.38 -18.50 -5.35
C ALA A 81 8.25 -17.04 -5.84
N LEU A 82 9.23 -16.57 -6.61
CA LEU A 82 9.18 -15.26 -7.27
C LEU A 82 8.01 -15.18 -8.25
N ILE A 83 7.84 -16.15 -9.15
CA ILE A 83 6.72 -16.19 -10.10
C ILE A 83 5.37 -16.32 -9.41
N GLN A 84 5.28 -17.11 -8.34
CA GLN A 84 4.08 -17.22 -7.52
C GLN A 84 3.71 -15.86 -6.89
N LYS A 85 4.68 -15.15 -6.31
CA LYS A 85 4.46 -13.80 -5.75
C LYS A 85 4.03 -12.80 -6.83
N LYS A 86 4.71 -12.80 -7.99
CA LYS A 86 4.42 -11.89 -9.10
C LYS A 86 3.06 -12.15 -9.75
N SER A 87 2.71 -13.41 -10.00
CA SER A 87 1.43 -13.78 -10.62
C SER A 87 0.24 -13.36 -9.77
N ARG A 88 0.33 -13.49 -8.44
CA ARG A 88 -0.68 -12.98 -7.51
C ARG A 88 -0.80 -11.47 -7.61
N GLY A 89 0.34 -10.76 -7.61
CA GLY A 89 0.38 -9.31 -7.79
C GLY A 89 -0.33 -8.87 -9.08
N TYR A 90 0.00 -9.47 -10.22
CA TYR A 90 -0.60 -9.10 -11.50
C TYR A 90 -2.13 -9.27 -11.55
N VAL A 91 -2.65 -10.35 -10.97
CA VAL A 91 -4.11 -10.57 -10.89
C VAL A 91 -4.76 -9.53 -9.99
N LEU A 92 -4.18 -9.26 -8.82
CA LEU A 92 -4.72 -8.27 -7.89
C LEU A 92 -4.62 -6.84 -8.45
N ASP A 93 -3.53 -6.49 -9.12
CA ASP A 93 -3.35 -5.20 -9.80
C ASP A 93 -4.48 -4.96 -10.82
N TYR A 94 -4.83 -5.98 -11.60
CA TYR A 94 -5.90 -5.87 -12.59
C TYR A 94 -7.27 -5.70 -11.90
N ILE A 95 -7.56 -6.51 -10.88
CA ILE A 95 -8.83 -6.44 -10.13
C ILE A 95 -8.99 -5.05 -9.48
N ARG A 96 -7.94 -4.57 -8.80
CA ARG A 96 -7.91 -3.26 -8.13
C ARG A 96 -7.98 -2.10 -9.11
N GLY A 97 -7.36 -2.26 -10.28
CA GLY A 97 -7.27 -1.19 -11.27
C GLY A 97 -8.51 -1.03 -12.14
N ARG A 98 -9.31 -2.09 -12.35
CA ARG A 98 -10.39 -2.23 -13.36
C ARG A 98 -10.08 -1.79 -14.80
N LYS A 99 -8.90 -1.22 -15.08
CA LYS A 99 -8.46 -0.80 -16.43
C LYS A 99 -8.10 -2.00 -17.29
N GLY A 100 -9.11 -2.71 -17.77
CA GLY A 100 -8.98 -3.57 -18.94
C GLY A 100 -8.81 -2.74 -20.22
N PHE A 101 -8.16 -3.32 -21.22
CA PHE A 101 -7.97 -2.77 -22.56
C PHE A 101 -9.32 -2.44 -23.22
N MET A 102 -10.40 -3.15 -22.87
CA MET A 102 -11.75 -2.84 -23.34
C MET A 102 -12.34 -1.54 -22.77
N GLU A 103 -12.05 -1.19 -21.51
CA GLU A 103 -12.56 0.08 -20.94
C GLU A 103 -11.83 1.30 -21.53
N SER A 104 -10.57 1.12 -21.97
CA SER A 104 -9.83 2.17 -22.68
C SER A 104 -10.43 2.46 -24.07
N LYS A 105 -11.13 1.50 -24.68
CA LYS A 105 -11.87 1.71 -25.94
C LYS A 105 -13.23 2.37 -25.74
N LEU A 106 -13.93 2.10 -24.64
CA LEU A 106 -15.23 2.71 -24.34
C LEU A 106 -15.11 4.15 -23.85
N GLY A 107 -14.05 4.50 -23.11
CA GLY A 107 -13.82 5.86 -22.63
C GLY A 107 -13.42 6.89 -23.70
N SER A 108 -13.23 6.46 -24.95
CA SER A 108 -12.80 7.35 -26.05
C SER A 108 -13.93 7.74 -27.01
N ASP A 109 -15.08 7.04 -26.99
CA ASP A 109 -16.16 7.22 -27.99
C ASP A 109 -17.53 7.65 -27.42
N GLU A 110 -17.73 7.72 -26.10
CA GLU A 110 -19.04 8.10 -25.50
C GLU A 110 -19.13 9.57 -25.03
N GLN A 111 -18.47 10.48 -25.74
CA GLN A 111 -18.87 11.90 -25.74
C GLN A 111 -19.47 12.27 -27.09
N LYS A 112 -20.71 11.82 -27.35
CA LYS A 112 -21.74 12.47 -28.17
C LYS A 112 -22.91 11.51 -28.47
N SER A 113 -23.96 11.58 -27.64
CA SER A 113 -25.35 11.64 -28.13
C SER A 113 -26.29 11.82 -26.95
N ASP A 114 -26.90 13.00 -26.89
CA ASP A 114 -28.12 13.25 -26.14
C ASP A 114 -29.29 12.39 -26.66
N GLU A 115 -30.25 12.20 -25.74
CA GLU A 115 -31.69 12.00 -25.95
C GLU A 115 -32.33 10.59 -26.03
N GLN A 116 -33.26 10.42 -25.08
CA GLN A 116 -34.62 9.81 -25.16
C GLN A 116 -34.91 8.42 -24.58
N ASP A 117 -35.73 8.46 -23.53
CA ASP A 117 -36.92 7.65 -23.18
C ASP A 117 -36.98 6.14 -23.48
N GLY A 118 -37.31 5.36 -22.44
CA GLY A 118 -37.82 3.99 -22.61
C GLY A 118 -37.93 3.18 -21.33
N GLN A 119 -39.15 2.76 -21.00
CA GLN A 119 -39.57 2.05 -19.77
C GLN A 119 -38.95 0.64 -19.53
N THR A 120 -38.70 0.40 -18.23
CA THR A 120 -38.66 -0.85 -17.41
C THR A 120 -39.16 -2.19 -17.99
N PRO A 121 -38.71 -3.38 -17.50
CA PRO A 121 -39.35 -3.99 -16.32
C PRO A 121 -38.40 -4.72 -15.33
N LYS A 122 -38.76 -4.66 -14.03
CA LYS A 122 -38.22 -5.49 -12.94
C LYS A 122 -38.60 -6.97 -13.12
N PRO A 123 -37.85 -7.89 -12.48
CA PRO A 123 -38.53 -8.82 -11.58
C PRO A 123 -37.86 -8.91 -10.20
N TYR A 124 -38.71 -8.93 -9.18
CA TYR A 124 -38.40 -9.27 -7.79
C TYR A 124 -38.03 -10.75 -7.67
N THR A 125 -36.93 -11.05 -6.98
CA THR A 125 -36.88 -12.18 -6.04
C THR A 125 -36.22 -11.75 -4.74
N LYS A 126 -36.91 -12.09 -3.65
CA LYS A 126 -36.69 -11.70 -2.27
C LYS A 126 -35.93 -12.84 -1.58
N ARG A 127 -34.79 -12.57 -0.92
CA ARG A 127 -34.46 -13.15 0.40
C ARG A 127 -33.12 -12.66 1.00
N VAL A 128 -33.28 -12.11 2.20
CA VAL A 128 -32.38 -12.05 3.38
C VAL A 128 -31.18 -11.09 3.35
N SER A 129 -31.32 -10.08 4.21
CA SER A 129 -30.34 -9.08 4.62
C SER A 129 -29.04 -9.66 5.15
N THR A 130 -27.92 -9.08 4.71
CA THR A 130 -26.89 -8.54 5.62
C THR A 130 -26.15 -7.44 4.87
N THR A 131 -26.36 -6.20 5.33
CA THR A 131 -25.46 -5.03 5.25
C THR A 131 -24.65 -4.83 3.96
N GLY A 132 -25.17 -3.97 3.09
CA GLY A 132 -24.38 -3.30 2.05
C GLY A 132 -23.46 -2.24 2.66
N VAL A 133 -22.19 -2.29 2.24
CA VAL A 133 -21.28 -1.15 2.18
C VAL A 133 -20.99 -0.97 0.68
N GLY A 134 -21.18 0.24 0.17
CA GLY A 134 -21.06 0.57 -1.26
C GLY A 134 -19.62 0.48 -1.79
N PRO A 135 -19.42 0.63 -3.11
CA PRO A 135 -18.18 0.27 -3.80
C PRO A 135 -17.05 1.32 -3.75
N ASP A 136 -17.10 2.31 -2.85
CA ASP A 136 -16.21 3.47 -2.90
C ASP A 136 -15.18 3.53 -1.76
N GLY A 137 -14.87 2.39 -1.13
CA GLY A 137 -14.04 2.32 0.08
C GLY A 137 -12.78 1.45 -0.02
N GLU A 138 -12.13 1.33 -1.18
CA GLU A 138 -10.85 0.62 -1.29
C GLU A 138 -9.64 1.57 -1.10
N ASP A 139 -9.07 1.52 0.10
CA ASP A 139 -7.65 1.72 0.49
C ASP A 139 -6.95 3.02 0.01
N ILE A 140 -7.50 4.16 0.45
CA ILE A 140 -6.94 5.50 0.28
C ILE A 140 -5.55 5.64 0.95
N LEU A 141 -5.34 5.00 2.10
CA LEU A 141 -4.08 5.13 2.84
C LEU A 141 -2.97 4.18 2.34
N GLU A 142 -3.30 3.10 1.62
CA GLU A 142 -2.29 2.29 0.93
C GLU A 142 -1.64 3.10 -0.20
N ARG A 143 -2.38 4.00 -0.86
CA ARG A 143 -1.82 4.99 -1.79
C ARG A 143 -0.95 6.07 -1.12
N VAL A 144 -1.18 6.35 0.17
CA VAL A 144 -0.44 7.33 0.99
C VAL A 144 0.92 6.80 1.46
N ILE A 145 1.03 5.50 1.73
CA ILE A 145 2.22 4.90 2.34
C ILE A 145 3.15 4.21 1.32
N ASP A 146 2.62 3.76 0.17
CA ASP A 146 3.44 3.12 -0.88
C ASP A 146 4.14 4.16 -1.78
N SER A 147 5.46 4.26 -1.58
CA SER A 147 6.47 5.09 -2.26
C SER A 147 6.50 5.09 -3.81
N LYS A 148 5.54 4.48 -4.50
CA LYS A 148 5.48 4.40 -5.98
C LYS A 148 4.44 5.29 -6.66
N HIS A 149 3.55 5.94 -5.90
CA HIS A 149 2.51 6.83 -6.44
C HIS A 149 2.61 8.26 -5.90
N HIS A 150 3.80 8.87 -6.02
CA HIS A 150 4.09 10.26 -5.62
C HIS A 150 3.24 11.36 -6.31
N CYS A 151 2.37 11.02 -7.26
CA CYS A 151 1.66 11.98 -8.10
C CYS A 151 0.38 12.54 -7.45
N ASP A 152 -0.38 11.69 -6.75
CA ASP A 152 -1.74 12.03 -6.28
C ASP A 152 -1.77 12.49 -4.81
N LEU A 153 -0.66 12.31 -4.07
CA LEU A 153 -0.55 12.77 -2.68
C LEU A 153 -0.25 14.25 -2.54
N LYS A 154 0.54 14.81 -3.46
CA LYS A 154 0.94 16.22 -3.39
C LYS A 154 -0.26 17.15 -3.36
N SER A 155 -1.33 16.79 -4.08
CA SER A 155 -2.53 17.63 -4.18
C SER A 155 -3.39 17.68 -2.92
N ASN A 156 -3.37 16.64 -2.06
CA ASN A 156 -4.17 16.61 -0.83
C ASN A 156 -3.37 17.03 0.41
N LEU A 157 -2.04 16.89 0.38
CA LEU A 157 -1.17 17.39 1.46
C LEU A 157 -1.20 18.92 1.60
N ASP A 158 -1.51 19.63 0.52
CA ASP A 158 -1.71 21.09 0.55
C ASP A 158 -2.91 21.51 1.42
N GLN A 159 -3.83 20.58 1.70
CA GLN A 159 -5.01 20.82 2.55
C GLN A 159 -4.81 20.39 4.01
N ALA A 160 -3.69 19.72 4.32
CA ALA A 160 -3.42 19.24 5.67
C ALA A 160 -3.13 20.41 6.64
N ASN A 161 -3.78 20.40 7.79
CA ASN A 161 -3.52 21.36 8.87
C ASN A 161 -2.36 20.84 9.74
N TRP A 162 -1.13 21.13 9.30
CA TRP A 162 0.09 20.66 9.97
C TRP A 162 0.26 21.15 11.41
N ASP A 163 -0.24 22.35 11.75
CA ASP A 163 -0.24 22.84 13.14
C ASP A 163 -1.11 21.93 14.02
N LEU A 164 -2.33 21.64 13.59
CA LEU A 164 -3.22 20.73 14.31
C LEU A 164 -2.66 19.30 14.39
N ILE A 165 -2.11 18.76 13.29
CA ILE A 165 -1.47 17.45 13.28
C ILE A 165 -0.34 17.39 14.30
N SER A 166 0.52 18.42 14.36
CA SER A 166 1.64 18.48 15.31
C SER A 166 1.18 18.46 16.78
N ARG A 167 0.02 19.05 17.09
CA ARG A 167 -0.53 19.02 18.45
C ARG A 167 -1.21 17.70 18.76
N MET A 168 -1.98 17.15 17.81
CA MET A 168 -2.60 15.84 18.01
C MET A 168 -1.56 14.72 18.14
N ALA A 169 -0.42 14.84 17.45
CA ALA A 169 0.72 13.94 17.55
C ALA A 169 1.36 13.93 18.94
N PHE A 170 1.18 14.99 19.75
CA PHE A 170 1.59 15.01 21.16
C PHE A 170 0.77 14.06 22.05
N HIS A 171 -0.45 13.73 21.63
CA HIS A 171 -1.33 12.85 22.40
C HIS A 171 -1.40 11.44 21.83
N ASP A 172 -1.36 11.29 20.51
CA ASP A 172 -1.51 10.01 19.83
C ASP A 172 -0.23 9.66 19.04
N PRO A 173 0.58 8.69 19.54
CA PRO A 173 1.79 8.24 18.86
C PRO A 173 1.55 7.70 17.44
N LEU A 174 0.34 7.18 17.15
CA LEU A 174 0.02 6.71 15.80
C LEU A 174 -0.03 7.89 14.81
N ILE A 175 -0.63 9.01 15.21
CA ILE A 175 -0.65 10.24 14.43
C ILE A 175 0.78 10.74 14.21
N HIS A 176 1.61 10.70 15.25
CA HIS A 176 3.01 11.13 15.16
C HIS A 176 3.81 10.32 14.14
N ILE A 177 3.76 8.99 14.24
CA ILE A 177 4.46 8.09 13.31
C ILE A 177 3.99 8.32 11.87
N VAL A 178 2.68 8.40 11.65
CA VAL A 178 2.12 8.57 10.30
C VAL A 178 2.44 9.96 9.73
N ALA A 179 2.41 11.01 10.54
CA ALA A 179 2.78 12.36 10.10
C ALA A 179 4.25 12.41 9.63
N LYS A 180 5.19 11.85 10.41
CA LYS A 180 6.60 11.76 9.98
C LYS A 180 6.76 10.88 8.74
N ARG A 181 6.01 9.79 8.63
CA ARG A 181 6.03 8.93 7.43
C ARG A 181 5.62 9.71 6.17
N ILE A 182 4.58 10.53 6.26
CA ILE A 182 4.11 11.39 5.17
C ILE A 182 5.14 12.47 4.82
N LEU A 183 5.86 13.00 5.80
CA LEU A 183 6.97 13.95 5.60
C LEU A 183 8.21 13.30 4.95
N GLY A 184 8.21 11.98 4.75
CA GLY A 184 9.22 11.27 3.97
C GLY A 184 10.20 10.44 4.80
N PHE A 185 10.05 10.40 6.13
CA PHE A 185 10.91 9.58 6.98
C PHE A 185 10.76 8.09 6.63
N SER A 186 11.89 7.40 6.51
CA SER A 186 11.95 5.97 6.28
C SER A 186 11.55 5.18 7.52
N GLN A 187 11.14 3.92 7.34
CA GLN A 187 10.83 3.04 8.48
C GLN A 187 12.03 2.83 9.41
N ASP A 188 13.25 2.87 8.88
CA ASP A 188 14.48 2.70 9.66
C ASP A 188 14.76 3.94 10.53
N GLU A 189 14.54 5.14 9.98
CA GLU A 189 14.62 6.40 10.74
C GLU A 189 13.54 6.44 11.83
N LEU A 190 12.29 6.11 11.49
CA LEU A 190 11.19 6.06 12.46
C LEU A 190 11.47 5.04 13.58
N ALA A 191 11.93 3.84 13.24
CA ALA A 191 12.32 2.83 14.24
C ALA A 191 13.39 3.36 15.21
N THR A 192 14.35 4.14 14.69
CA THR A 192 15.41 4.77 15.49
C THR A 192 14.86 5.89 16.40
N ILE A 193 14.07 6.80 15.84
CA ILE A 193 13.46 7.94 16.56
C ILE A 193 12.56 7.44 17.69
N PHE A 194 11.66 6.51 17.36
CA PHE A 194 10.67 5.97 18.30
C PHE A 194 11.21 4.80 19.15
N ARG A 195 12.48 4.41 18.96
CA ARG A 195 13.13 3.29 19.69
C ARG A 195 12.31 2.00 19.70
N VAL A 196 11.71 1.67 18.56
CA VAL A 196 10.90 0.45 18.36
C VAL A 196 11.37 -0.31 17.13
N SER A 197 10.94 -1.55 16.96
CA SER A 197 11.25 -2.32 15.75
C SER A 197 10.53 -1.77 14.52
N ARG A 198 11.07 -2.05 13.33
CA ARG A 198 10.43 -1.72 12.05
C ARG A 198 9.06 -2.38 11.90
N GLU A 199 8.93 -3.60 12.41
CA GLU A 199 7.68 -4.35 12.45
C GLU A 199 6.65 -3.61 13.30
N ARG A 200 7.05 -3.04 14.44
CA ARG A 200 6.17 -2.23 15.29
C ARG A 200 5.74 -0.95 14.58
N ILE A 201 6.64 -0.25 13.88
CA ILE A 201 6.27 0.90 13.03
C ILE A 201 5.19 0.50 12.00
N SER A 202 5.43 -0.60 11.29
CA SER A 202 4.47 -1.11 10.28
C SER A 202 3.13 -1.51 10.91
N GLN A 203 3.15 -2.03 12.14
CA GLN A 203 1.94 -2.34 12.89
C GLN A 203 1.20 -1.06 13.29
N CYS A 204 1.89 -0.03 13.79
CA CYS A 204 1.29 1.26 14.13
C CYS A 204 0.61 1.91 12.91
N GLU A 205 1.25 1.87 11.74
CA GLU A 205 0.64 2.35 10.49
C GLU A 205 -0.64 1.59 10.12
N ARG A 206 -0.68 0.27 10.40
CA ARG A 206 -1.88 -0.55 10.19
C ARG A 206 -2.96 -0.24 11.23
N GLU A 207 -2.61 -0.12 12.50
CA GLU A 207 -3.54 0.25 13.59
C GLU A 207 -4.17 1.63 13.34
N PHE A 208 -3.40 2.58 12.82
CA PHE A 208 -3.91 3.89 12.42
C PHE A 208 -4.97 3.78 11.31
N ARG A 209 -4.68 3.01 10.25
CA ARG A 209 -5.64 2.75 9.16
C ARG A 209 -6.91 2.08 9.65
N GLU A 210 -6.76 1.01 10.42
CA GLU A 210 -7.90 0.28 10.98
C GLU A 210 -8.80 1.19 11.83
N LYS A 211 -8.24 2.16 12.56
CA LYS A 211 -9.02 3.17 13.29
C LYS A 211 -9.78 4.13 12.37
N LEU A 212 -9.20 4.54 11.25
CA LEU A 212 -9.86 5.44 10.30
C LEU A 212 -10.97 4.74 9.50
N ASP A 213 -10.75 3.47 9.12
CA ASP A 213 -11.66 2.71 8.28
C ASP A 213 -12.73 1.97 9.08
N SER A 214 -12.57 1.86 10.40
CA SER A 214 -13.53 1.16 11.24
C SER A 214 -14.84 1.96 11.37
N PRO A 215 -16.00 1.35 11.04
CA PRO A 215 -17.31 2.01 11.13
C PRO A 215 -17.69 2.42 12.56
N ASP A 216 -17.09 1.76 13.57
CA ASP A 216 -17.31 2.08 14.98
C ASP A 216 -16.53 3.33 15.39
N TYR A 217 -15.35 3.54 14.82
CA TYR A 217 -14.46 4.65 15.14
C TYR A 217 -14.70 5.89 14.28
N ILE A 218 -15.27 5.74 13.08
CA ILE A 218 -15.70 6.84 12.20
C ILE A 218 -16.64 7.84 12.92
N LYS A 219 -17.40 7.38 13.92
CA LYS A 219 -18.27 8.24 14.74
C LYS A 219 -17.54 8.96 15.88
N SER A 220 -16.30 8.58 16.16
CA SER A 220 -15.48 9.21 17.19
C SER A 220 -15.11 10.62 16.76
N ARG A 221 -15.31 11.60 17.66
CA ARG A 221 -14.88 12.97 17.43
C ARG A 221 -13.36 13.07 17.22
N TRP A 222 -12.58 12.18 17.84
CA TRP A 222 -11.12 12.12 17.62
C TRP A 222 -10.78 11.74 16.18
N VAL A 223 -11.41 10.69 15.65
CA VAL A 223 -11.18 10.23 14.27
C VAL A 223 -11.67 11.26 13.25
N ALA A 224 -12.84 11.86 13.49
CA ALA A 224 -13.36 12.96 12.67
C ALA A 224 -12.39 14.16 12.63
N GLN A 225 -11.79 14.52 13.78
CA GLN A 225 -10.76 15.56 13.86
C GLN A 225 -9.48 15.14 13.13
N THR A 226 -9.05 13.88 13.25
CA THR A 226 -7.89 13.35 12.52
C THR A 226 -8.11 13.42 11.01
N ILE A 227 -9.27 12.99 10.52
CA ILE A 227 -9.64 13.08 9.09
C ILE A 227 -9.59 14.53 8.60
N TYR A 228 -10.16 15.46 9.38
CA TYR A 228 -10.08 16.89 9.09
C TYR A 228 -8.64 17.41 9.06
N ALA A 229 -7.84 17.08 10.09
CA ALA A 229 -6.46 17.53 10.23
C ALA A 229 -5.58 17.11 9.05
N PHE A 230 -5.76 15.88 8.55
CA PHE A 230 -5.03 15.37 7.38
C PHE A 230 -5.62 15.80 6.03
N GLY A 231 -6.71 16.59 5.99
CA GLY A 231 -7.34 17.00 4.74
C GLY A 231 -8.02 15.85 3.99
N LEU A 232 -8.51 14.83 4.70
CA LEU A 232 -9.10 13.62 4.12
C LEU A 232 -10.65 13.65 4.11
N SER A 233 -11.26 14.78 4.45
CA SER A 233 -12.72 14.93 4.58
C SER A 233 -13.49 14.50 3.34
N ASP A 234 -13.05 14.95 2.16
CA ASP A 234 -13.67 14.59 0.88
C ASP A 234 -13.62 13.09 0.60
N GLN A 235 -12.49 12.46 0.96
CA GLN A 235 -12.22 11.05 0.72
C GLN A 235 -13.05 10.13 1.62
N TYR A 236 -13.29 10.55 2.86
CA TYR A 236 -14.15 9.82 3.80
C TYR A 236 -15.63 10.24 3.69
N HIS A 237 -15.97 11.10 2.73
CA HIS A 237 -17.31 11.68 2.55
C HIS A 237 -17.88 12.27 3.85
N GLN A 238 -17.00 12.83 4.68
CA GLN A 238 -17.37 13.49 5.91
C GLN A 238 -17.29 14.99 5.72
N ASN A 239 -18.39 15.68 6.03
CA ASN A 239 -18.38 17.13 6.12
C ASN A 239 -17.83 17.53 7.50
N THR A 240 -16.58 17.14 7.76
CA THR A 240 -15.89 17.41 9.02
C THR A 240 -15.29 18.81 8.95
N GLY A 241 -15.90 19.73 9.69
CA GLY A 241 -15.24 20.97 10.07
C GLY A 241 -14.36 20.74 11.29
N ASP A 242 -13.58 21.76 11.65
CA ASP A 242 -12.79 21.77 12.88
C ASP A 242 -13.68 21.58 14.12
N LEU A 243 -13.45 20.52 14.88
CA LEU A 243 -14.17 20.22 16.13
C LEU A 243 -13.51 20.86 17.36
N GLY A 244 -12.40 21.59 17.18
CA GLY A 244 -11.64 22.24 18.24
C GLY A 244 -10.86 21.28 19.13
N ILE A 245 -10.70 20.03 18.72
CA ILE A 245 -10.01 18.98 19.48
C ILE A 245 -8.53 18.98 19.10
N GLY A 246 -7.65 18.91 20.09
CA GLY A 246 -6.20 18.81 19.88
C GLY A 246 -5.46 20.14 20.05
N TYR A 247 -6.14 21.29 20.00
CA TYR A 247 -5.52 22.59 20.20
C TYR A 247 -5.06 22.83 21.64
N GLU A 248 -5.61 22.07 22.60
CA GLU A 248 -5.19 22.08 23.99
C GLU A 248 -3.80 21.48 24.22
N TYR A 249 -3.27 20.73 23.25
CA TYR A 249 -1.96 20.09 23.35
C TYR A 249 -0.84 20.98 22.81
N GLU A 250 0.36 20.80 23.36
CA GLU A 250 1.58 21.42 22.84
C GLU A 250 1.96 20.79 21.50
N PRO A 251 2.42 21.58 20.50
CA PRO A 251 2.84 21.03 19.22
C PRO A 251 4.16 20.26 19.36
N VAL A 252 4.26 19.08 18.75
CA VAL A 252 5.54 18.36 18.59
C VAL A 252 6.26 18.77 17.32
N ASP A 253 7.60 18.78 17.36
CA ASP A 253 8.40 19.02 16.17
C ASP A 253 8.47 17.76 15.29
N LEU A 254 7.62 17.72 14.27
CA LEU A 254 7.56 16.62 13.32
C LEU A 254 8.82 16.49 12.45
N MET A 255 9.67 17.51 12.37
CA MET A 255 10.92 17.48 11.58
C MET A 255 12.16 17.11 12.42
N SER A 256 12.04 17.06 13.74
CA SER A 256 13.15 16.70 14.61
C SER A 256 13.52 15.22 14.49
N ASP A 257 14.82 14.93 14.41
CA ASP A 257 15.38 13.57 14.48
C ASP A 257 15.50 13.05 15.93
N SER A 258 15.33 13.93 16.91
CA SER A 258 15.36 13.59 18.32
C SER A 258 14.00 13.84 18.94
N ASP A 259 13.30 12.75 19.26
CA ASP A 259 12.10 12.81 20.08
C ASP A 259 12.46 12.50 21.53
N ASN A 260 12.48 13.54 22.37
CA ASN A 260 12.44 13.39 23.84
C ASN A 260 11.06 12.89 24.33
N TYR A 261 10.13 12.67 23.40
CA TYR A 261 8.74 12.32 23.64
C TYR A 261 8.55 10.97 24.36
N LEU A 262 9.43 9.99 24.11
CA LEU A 262 9.36 8.68 24.78
C LEU A 262 9.62 8.74 26.28
N GLU A 263 10.31 9.78 26.75
CA GLU A 263 10.54 9.97 28.19
C GLU A 263 9.28 10.47 28.93
N GLN A 264 8.31 11.04 28.19
CA GLN A 264 7.10 11.64 28.76
C GLN A 264 5.86 10.73 28.66
N ILE A 265 5.84 9.72 27.78
CA ILE A 265 4.66 8.85 27.52
C ILE A 265 4.92 7.36 27.80
N SER A 266 5.75 7.04 28.80
CA SER A 266 5.78 5.70 29.42
C SER A 266 4.35 5.23 29.76
N PRO A 267 3.85 3.98 29.51
CA PRO A 267 4.50 2.70 29.15
C PRO A 267 3.79 1.89 28.03
N GLN A 268 2.93 2.51 27.20
CA GLN A 268 2.05 1.77 26.26
C GLN A 268 2.78 1.20 25.03
N LEU A 269 3.99 1.68 24.74
CA LEU A 269 4.85 1.18 23.68
C LEU A 269 5.93 0.20 24.18
N SER A 270 6.07 0.01 25.51
CA SER A 270 7.17 -0.75 26.11
C SER A 270 6.83 -2.21 26.47
N PHE A 271 5.70 -2.75 26.01
CA PHE A 271 5.40 -4.18 26.19
C PHE A 271 5.92 -4.99 24.98
N ASP A 272 6.66 -6.06 25.28
CA ASP A 272 7.30 -7.05 24.39
C ASP A 272 8.75 -6.82 23.93
N LEU A 273 9.61 -6.27 24.79
CA LEU A 273 11.00 -6.73 24.84
C LEU A 273 11.15 -7.69 26.01
N GLY A 274 10.74 -8.94 25.79
CA GLY A 274 11.04 -10.04 26.70
C GLY A 274 12.56 -10.11 26.91
N GLU A 275 12.97 -9.85 28.14
CA GLU A 275 14.30 -10.17 28.64
C GLU A 275 14.57 -11.66 28.41
N ALA A 276 15.37 -11.98 27.40
CA ALA A 276 16.04 -13.26 27.31
C ALA A 276 17.26 -13.20 28.23
N HIS A 277 17.03 -13.54 29.50
CA HIS A 277 18.07 -13.98 30.43
C HIS A 277 18.30 -15.49 30.31
#